data_AF-A0AAW2IIR1-F1
#
_entry.id   AF-A0AAW2IIR1-F1
#
_cell.length_a   1.000
_cell.length_b   1.000
_cell.length_c   1.000
_cell.angle_alpha   90.00
_cell.angle_beta   90.00
_cell.angle_gamma   90.00
#
_symmetry.space_group_name_H-M   'P 1'
#
loop_
_entity.id
_entity.type
_entity.pdbx_description
1 polymer ?
#
loop_
_entity_poly.entity_id
_entity_poly.type
_entity_poly.pdbx_seq_one_letter_code
_entity_poly.pdbx_strand_id
1 'polypeptide(L)'
;MVMNAANIFGKPKTNTDFKPYSGEGFKLSIPSKWNPSNEVEFPGQVLRYEDNFDATSYLTVTITPTDKKSITDYGSPENFLSNVDYLLGKQAYFGKTDSEVNHF
;
A
#
# COMPACT_ATOMS: atom_id res chain seq x y z
N MET A 1 20.99 31.03 8.54
CA MET A 1 21.44 29.64 8.32
C MET A 1 21.78 29.05 9.68
N VAL A 2 21.04 28.03 10.14
CA VAL A 2 21.37 27.31 11.38
C VAL A 2 22.27 26.14 10.99
N MET A 3 23.55 26.17 11.40
CA MET A 3 24.43 25.01 11.27
C MET A 3 24.22 24.12 12.49
N ASN A 4 23.70 22.92 12.27
CA ASN A 4 23.70 21.88 13.30
C ASN A 4 25.08 21.22 13.34
N ALA A 5 25.64 21.07 14.54
CA ALA A 5 26.88 20.33 14.73
C ALA A 5 26.68 18.84 14.36
N ALA A 6 27.73 18.20 13.84
CA ALA A 6 27.70 16.77 13.57
C ALA A 6 27.52 15.98 14.88
N ASN A 7 26.82 14.86 14.82
CA ASN A 7 26.55 14.01 15.98
C ASN A 7 27.76 13.12 16.33
N ILE A 8 28.92 13.75 16.58
CA ILE A 8 30.17 13.07 16.90
C ILE A 8 30.05 12.50 18.33
N PHE A 9 30.20 11.19 18.47
CA PHE A 9 29.99 10.42 19.71
C PHE A 9 28.55 10.46 20.27
N GLY A 10 27.58 10.88 19.46
CA GLY A 10 26.18 10.82 19.86
C GLY A 10 25.66 9.39 19.98
N LYS A 11 24.64 9.21 20.82
CA LYS A 11 23.97 7.92 20.94
C LYS A 11 23.26 7.57 19.61
N PRO A 12 23.33 6.30 19.16
CA PRO A 12 22.51 5.83 18.04
C PRO A 12 21.03 6.11 18.29
N LYS A 13 20.28 6.40 17.22
CA LYS A 13 18.82 6.49 17.32
C LYS A 13 18.24 5.09 17.58
N THR A 14 17.22 5.02 18.43
CA THR A 14 16.45 3.80 18.70
C THR A 14 15.08 3.89 18.03
N ASN A 15 14.41 2.74 17.85
CA ASN A 15 13.05 2.65 17.29
C ASN A 15 12.91 3.24 15.88
N THR A 16 13.93 3.07 15.04
CA THR A 16 13.96 3.63 13.68
C THR A 16 13.37 2.72 12.61
N ASP A 17 12.81 1.57 12.99
CA ASP A 17 12.35 0.56 12.03
C ASP A 17 11.16 1.04 11.20
N PHE A 18 10.34 1.93 11.76
CA PHE A 18 9.19 2.54 11.10
C PHE A 18 9.22 4.06 11.16
N LYS A 19 8.70 4.71 10.11
CA LYS A 19 8.50 6.15 10.02
C LYS A 19 6.99 6.44 10.09
N PRO A 20 6.53 7.32 10.98
CA PRO A 20 5.13 7.74 10.98
C PRO A 20 4.83 8.57 9.72
N TYR A 21 3.71 8.27 9.08
CA TYR A 21 3.18 9.04 7.95
C TYR A 21 1.79 9.56 8.30
N SER A 22 1.52 10.83 8.02
CA SER A 22 0.20 11.45 8.19
C SER A 22 -0.28 11.92 6.82
N GLY A 23 -1.26 11.22 6.27
CA GLY A 23 -1.96 11.59 5.05
C GLY A 23 -3.24 12.34 5.34
N GLU A 24 -3.97 12.69 4.29
CA GLU A 24 -5.28 13.33 4.41
C GLU A 24 -6.31 12.31 4.91
N GLY A 25 -6.70 12.41 6.18
CA GLY A 25 -7.71 11.53 6.79
C GLY A 25 -7.19 10.17 7.27
N PHE A 26 -5.88 9.88 7.17
CA PHE A 26 -5.29 8.62 7.63
C PHE A 26 -3.88 8.79 8.21
N LYS A 27 -3.44 7.80 9.00
CA LYS A 27 -2.08 7.72 9.54
C LYS A 27 -1.55 6.30 9.42
N LEU A 28 -0.25 6.18 9.15
CA LEU A 28 0.43 4.90 8.93
C LEU A 28 1.77 4.86 9.68
N SER A 29 2.29 3.65 9.87
CA SER A 29 3.69 3.39 10.15
C SER A 29 4.31 2.69 8.94
N ILE A 30 5.18 3.39 8.21
CA ILE A 30 5.82 2.88 6.98
C ILE A 30 7.19 2.29 7.35
N PRO A 31 7.57 1.12 6.83
CA PRO A 31 8.92 0.60 7.00
C PRO A 31 9.96 1.64 6.58
N SER A 32 10.92 1.92 7.47
CA SER A 32 11.82 3.06 7.32
C SER A 32 12.75 2.99 6.11
N LYS A 33 12.98 1.78 5.59
CA LYS A 33 13.82 1.52 4.40
C LYS A 33 13.07 1.68 3.08
N TRP A 34 11.74 1.81 3.12
CA TRP A 34 10.94 1.95 1.91
C TRP A 34 10.99 3.37 1.37
N ASN A 35 10.92 3.49 0.05
CA ASN A 35 10.95 4.74 -0.69
C ASN A 35 9.54 5.09 -1.20
N PRO A 36 9.19 6.38 -1.26
CA PRO A 36 7.98 6.80 -1.96
C PRO A 36 8.13 6.48 -3.46
N SER A 37 7.06 5.94 -4.05
CA SER A 37 6.99 5.61 -5.48
C SER A 37 5.98 6.52 -6.18
N ASN A 38 6.28 6.88 -7.44
CA ASN A 38 5.38 7.67 -8.29
C ASN A 38 4.47 6.79 -9.17
N GLU A 39 4.60 5.47 -9.08
CA GLU A 39 3.75 4.53 -9.80
C GLU A 39 2.30 4.64 -9.32
N VAL A 40 1.34 4.62 -10.23
CA VAL A 40 -0.10 4.67 -9.95
C VAL A 40 -0.74 3.43 -10.54
N GLU A 41 -1.09 2.47 -9.68
CA GLU A 41 -1.67 1.18 -10.08
C GLU A 41 -3.19 1.20 -10.03
N PHE A 42 -3.76 1.98 -9.10
CA PHE A 42 -5.18 1.89 -8.76
C PHE A 42 -5.89 3.26 -8.80
N PRO A 43 -7.19 3.28 -9.16
CA PRO A 43 -8.01 4.48 -9.02
C PRO A 43 -8.03 5.00 -7.58
N GLY A 44 -7.92 6.32 -7.42
CA GLY A 44 -7.95 6.97 -6.11
C GLY A 44 -6.69 6.72 -5.26
N GLN A 45 -5.61 6.18 -5.82
CA GLN A 45 -4.35 6.01 -5.12
C GLN A 45 -3.78 7.38 -4.68
N VAL A 46 -3.51 7.51 -3.38
CA VAL A 46 -2.95 8.74 -2.77
C VAL A 46 -1.57 8.51 -2.18
N LEU A 47 -1.13 7.26 -2.06
CA LEU A 47 0.17 6.90 -1.51
C LEU A 47 0.64 5.58 -2.09
N ARG A 48 1.93 5.49 -2.43
CA ARG A 48 2.63 4.24 -2.67
C ARG A 48 4.05 4.31 -2.12
N TYR A 49 4.41 3.29 -1.36
CA TYR A 49 5.78 3.07 -0.88
C TYR A 49 6.21 1.66 -1.26
N GLU A 50 7.44 1.52 -1.70
CA GLU A 50 8.04 0.25 -2.09
C GLU A 50 9.38 0.05 -1.39
N ASP A 51 9.77 -1.21 -1.19
CA ASP A 51 11.08 -1.54 -0.66
C ASP A 51 12.20 -0.98 -1.55
N ASN A 52 13.32 -0.57 -0.94
CA ASN A 52 14.42 0.02 -1.68
C ASN A 52 15.21 -0.99 -2.53
N PHE A 53 14.96 -2.28 -2.36
CA PHE A 53 15.61 -3.35 -3.13
C PHE A 53 14.66 -4.11 -4.05
N ASP A 54 13.39 -4.29 -3.67
CA ASP A 54 12.41 -5.10 -4.39
C ASP A 54 11.04 -4.39 -4.48
N ALA A 55 10.69 -3.95 -5.68
CA ALA A 55 9.45 -3.22 -5.94
C ALA A 55 8.18 -4.06 -5.73
N THR A 56 8.27 -5.39 -5.65
CA THR A 56 7.09 -6.24 -5.39
C THR A 56 6.64 -6.20 -3.93
N SER A 57 7.54 -5.78 -3.02
CA SER A 57 7.21 -5.51 -1.63
C SER A 57 6.82 -4.05 -1.47
N TYR A 58 5.51 -3.78 -1.50
CA TYR A 58 4.99 -2.42 -1.43
C TYR A 58 3.75 -2.29 -0.54
N LEU A 59 3.38 -1.04 -0.26
CA LEU A 59 2.13 -0.65 0.38
C LEU A 59 1.54 0.52 -0.39
N THR A 60 0.24 0.45 -0.63
CA THR A 60 -0.53 1.49 -1.29
C THR A 60 -1.73 1.89 -0.44
N VAL A 61 -2.14 3.16 -0.52
CA VAL A 61 -3.39 3.65 0.08
C VAL A 61 -4.23 4.26 -1.03
N THR A 62 -5.49 3.81 -1.12
CA THR A 62 -6.50 4.36 -2.03
C THR A 62 -7.61 5.03 -1.23
N ILE A 63 -8.09 6.16 -1.74
CA ILE A 63 -9.26 6.87 -1.20
C ILE A 63 -10.25 7.01 -2.36
N THR A 64 -11.36 6.30 -2.26
CA THR A 64 -12.41 6.28 -3.27
C THR A 64 -13.74 6.72 -2.65
N PRO A 65 -14.49 7.63 -3.30
CA PRO A 65 -15.84 7.98 -2.85
C PRO A 65 -16.76 6.76 -2.84
N THR A 66 -17.64 6.68 -1.84
CA THR A 66 -18.63 5.61 -1.71
C THR A 66 -19.98 6.15 -1.26
N ASP A 67 -21.06 5.46 -1.64
CA ASP A 67 -22.43 5.69 -1.18
C ASP A 67 -22.71 5.00 0.17
N LYS A 68 -21.81 4.12 0.63
CA LYS A 68 -21.92 3.39 1.90
C LYS A 68 -21.60 4.29 3.08
N LYS A 69 -22.29 4.05 4.20
CA LYS A 69 -22.10 4.84 5.43
C LYS A 69 -21.20 4.11 6.43
N SER A 70 -21.08 2.79 6.30
CA SER A 70 -20.23 1.92 7.10
C SER A 70 -19.57 0.86 6.22
N ILE A 71 -18.38 0.38 6.61
CA ILE A 71 -17.71 -0.76 5.95
C ILE A 71 -18.57 -2.02 5.99
N THR A 72 -19.39 -2.18 7.03
CA THR A 72 -20.31 -3.33 7.17
C THR A 72 -21.41 -3.35 6.12
N ASP A 73 -21.69 -2.21 5.46
CA ASP A 73 -22.70 -2.12 4.39
C ASP A 73 -22.23 -2.82 3.10
N TYR A 74 -20.94 -3.18 3.00
CA TYR A 74 -20.41 -4.03 1.93
C TYR A 74 -20.62 -5.54 2.18
N GLY A 75 -21.15 -5.92 3.34
CA GLY A 75 -21.37 -7.32 3.72
C GLY A 75 -20.15 -7.95 4.40
N SER A 76 -19.94 -9.24 4.16
CA SER A 76 -18.79 -9.96 4.73
C SER A 76 -17.46 -9.50 4.10
N PRO A 77 -16.31 -9.77 4.73
CA PRO A 77 -15.01 -9.47 4.15
C PRO A 77 -14.80 -10.07 2.76
N GLU A 78 -15.34 -11.27 2.50
CA GLU A 78 -15.26 -11.94 1.19
C GLU A 78 -16.08 -11.18 0.14
N ASN A 79 -17.30 -10.76 0.49
CA ASN A 79 -18.12 -9.93 -0.39
C ASN A 79 -17.43 -8.60 -0.69
N PHE A 80 -16.84 -7.96 0.33
CA PHE A 80 -16.05 -6.75 0.11
C PHE A 80 -14.87 -7.00 -0.84
N LEU A 81 -14.10 -8.07 -0.62
CA LEU A 81 -12.98 -8.43 -1.50
C LEU A 81 -13.43 -8.64 -2.95
N SER A 82 -14.58 -9.27 -3.18
CA SER A 82 -15.15 -9.38 -4.55
C SER A 82 -15.48 -8.03 -5.19
N ASN A 83 -15.79 -7.00 -4.42
CA ASN A 83 -16.02 -5.64 -4.95
C ASN A 83 -14.72 -4.89 -5.27
N VAL A 84 -13.60 -5.25 -4.63
CA VAL A 84 -12.29 -4.62 -4.81
C VAL A 84 -11.24 -5.57 -5.39
N ASP A 85 -11.70 -6.59 -6.12
CA ASP A 85 -10.87 -7.69 -6.63
C ASP A 85 -9.74 -7.23 -7.57
N TYR A 86 -9.89 -6.05 -8.18
CA TYR A 86 -8.90 -5.43 -9.05
C TYR A 86 -7.58 -5.14 -8.33
N LEU A 87 -7.59 -5.05 -6.99
CA LEU A 87 -6.38 -4.91 -6.18
C LEU A 87 -5.49 -6.15 -6.22
N LEU A 88 -6.03 -7.32 -6.59
CA LEU A 88 -5.28 -8.57 -6.73
C LEU A 88 -4.58 -8.68 -8.11
N GLY A 89 -4.71 -7.66 -8.95
CA GLY A 89 -4.32 -7.70 -10.35
C GLY A 89 -5.41 -8.27 -11.24
N LYS A 90 -5.23 -8.15 -12.56
CA LYS A 90 -6.11 -8.75 -13.56
C LYS A 90 -5.30 -9.74 -14.39
N GLN A 91 -5.88 -10.91 -14.63
CA GLN A 91 -5.32 -11.87 -15.57
C GLN A 91 -5.34 -11.24 -16.98
N ALA A 92 -4.15 -10.96 -17.51
CA ALA A 92 -3.99 -10.39 -18.85
C ALA A 92 -3.89 -11.46 -19.95
N TYR A 93 -3.66 -12.72 -19.57
CA TYR A 93 -3.62 -13.86 -20.48
C TYR A 93 -5.01 -14.48 -20.61
N PHE A 94 -5.55 -14.55 -21.83
CA PHE A 94 -6.88 -15.09 -22.12
C PHE A 94 -6.82 -16.38 -22.96
N GLY A 95 -5.79 -17.19 -22.75
CA GLY A 95 -5.60 -18.43 -23.50
C GLY A 95 -6.45 -19.58 -22.95
N LYS A 96 -6.06 -20.81 -23.30
CA LYS A 96 -6.64 -22.02 -22.72
C LYS A 96 -5.52 -22.92 -22.23
N THR A 97 -5.46 -23.11 -20.92
CA THR A 97 -4.53 -23.96 -20.15
C THR A 97 -5.33 -24.72 -19.10
N ASP A 98 -4.78 -25.79 -18.52
CA ASP A 98 -5.53 -26.60 -17.53
C ASP A 98 -5.95 -25.78 -16.28
N SER A 99 -5.25 -24.68 -15.97
CA SER A 99 -5.64 -23.70 -14.95
C SER A 99 -6.87 -22.85 -15.33
N GLU A 100 -7.27 -22.81 -16.60
CA GLU A 100 -8.42 -22.08 -17.13
C GLU A 100 -9.65 -22.98 -17.38
N VAL A 101 -9.52 -24.31 -17.25
CA VAL A 101 -10.57 -25.28 -17.62
C VAL A 101 -11.23 -25.96 -16.41
N ASN A 102 -10.57 -26.02 -15.24
CA ASN A 102 -11.10 -26.71 -14.05
C ASN A 102 -11.67 -25.74 -13.01
N HIS A 103 -12.90 -25.29 -13.22
CA HIS A 103 -13.82 -25.04 -12.12
C HIS A 103 -14.88 -26.14 -12.20
N PHE A 104 -14.76 -27.15 -11.33
CA PHE A 104 -15.79 -28.19 -11.16
C PHE A 104 -17.05 -27.59 -10.54
#